data_AF-A0A1T3WGQ4-F1
#
_entry.id   AF-A0A1T3WGQ4-F1
#
_cell.length_a   1.000
_cell.length_b   1.000
_cell.length_c   1.000
_cell.angle_alpha   90.00
_cell.angle_beta   90.00
_cell.angle_gamma   90.00
#
_symmetry.space_group_name_H-M   'P 1'
#
loop_
_entity.id
_entity.type
_entity.pdbx_description
1 polymer ?
#
loop_
_entity_poly.entity_id
_entity_poly.type
_entity_poly.pdbx_seq_one_letter_code
_entity_poly.pdbx_strand_id
1 'polypeptide(L)'
;PPFEGMWWLYVPMAFDDYSIVLIIQEAPDGFRSLNDCTRIFKDGRVEQLGWPRVKIHYRSGTRIPTGATIDTTAPDGTALRIDVESKLAVPIHVGGGYGGDADWIHGVWKGANFTERLSYDMTDPAIIGRAGFGVIDHVGRAVCTEGARAPVEGWGLFEHGALGRHDPSGFADWLTVAP
;
A
#
# COMPACT_ATOMS: atom_id res chain seq x y z
N PRO A 1 8.94 -16.49 -17.68
CA PRO A 1 8.26 -17.18 -16.56
C PRO A 1 6.85 -16.60 -16.35
N PRO A 2 5.87 -17.39 -15.90
CA PRO A 2 4.58 -16.84 -15.48
C PRO A 2 4.77 -15.86 -14.32
N PHE A 3 3.86 -14.88 -14.21
CA PHE A 3 3.86 -13.92 -13.09
C PHE A 3 3.40 -14.65 -11.81
N GLU A 4 4.34 -14.87 -10.90
CA GLU A 4 4.08 -15.61 -9.65
C GLU A 4 3.48 -14.73 -8.54
N GLY A 5 3.78 -13.43 -8.57
CA GLY A 5 3.28 -12.48 -7.61
C GLY A 5 4.06 -11.17 -7.59
N MET A 6 3.50 -10.20 -6.88
CA MET A 6 4.10 -8.90 -6.59
C MET A 6 3.53 -8.40 -5.26
N TRP A 7 4.41 -7.92 -4.40
CA TRP A 7 4.03 -7.20 -3.21
C TRP A 7 4.37 -5.73 -3.39
N TRP A 8 3.37 -4.88 -3.17
CA TRP A 8 3.41 -3.45 -3.44
C TRP A 8 3.01 -2.67 -2.20
N LEU A 9 3.74 -1.61 -1.90
CA LEU A 9 3.40 -0.68 -0.84
C LEU A 9 3.77 0.74 -1.25
N TYR A 10 2.81 1.66 -1.15
CA TYR A 10 3.03 3.08 -1.34
C TYR A 10 2.30 3.88 -0.25
N VAL A 11 3.06 4.67 0.52
CA VAL A 11 2.59 5.33 1.75
C VAL A 11 3.04 6.79 1.81
N PRO A 12 2.51 7.70 0.98
CA PRO A 12 2.69 9.13 1.16
C PRO A 12 1.77 9.65 2.28
N MET A 13 2.38 10.17 3.34
CA MET A 13 1.72 10.66 4.56
C MET A 13 2.14 12.09 4.83
N ALA A 14 1.17 12.97 5.07
CA ALA A 14 1.42 14.34 5.48
C ALA A 14 1.21 14.49 7.00
N PHE A 15 2.19 15.08 7.67
CA PHE A 15 2.16 15.52 9.07
C PHE A 15 2.22 17.05 9.11
N ASP A 16 2.11 17.62 10.32
CA ASP A 16 2.11 19.07 10.48
C ASP A 16 3.39 19.74 9.97
N ASP A 17 4.58 19.15 10.14
CA ASP A 17 5.85 19.83 9.77
C ASP A 17 6.56 19.22 8.55
N TYR A 18 6.17 18.02 8.16
CA TYR A 18 6.81 17.25 7.10
C TYR A 18 5.84 16.25 6.48
N SER A 19 6.23 15.69 5.34
CA SER A 19 5.61 14.50 4.75
C SER A 19 6.62 13.37 4.70
N ILE A 20 6.15 12.13 4.78
CA ILE A 20 6.95 10.94 4.50
C ILE A 20 6.37 10.27 3.27
N VAL A 21 7.22 9.91 2.31
CA VAL A 21 6.86 9.12 1.14
C VAL A 21 7.66 7.82 1.20
N LEU A 22 6.95 6.71 1.38
CA LEU A 22 7.53 5.36 1.35
C LEU A 22 7.01 4.63 0.12
N ILE A 23 7.89 3.96 -0.62
CA ILE A 23 7.52 3.08 -1.73
C ILE A 23 8.39 1.81 -1.72
N ILE A 24 7.75 0.65 -1.82
CA ILE A 24 8.43 -0.66 -1.83
C ILE A 24 7.75 -1.58 -2.84
N GLN A 25 8.57 -2.29 -3.62
CA GLN A 25 8.13 -3.41 -4.45
C GLN A 25 9.00 -4.64 -4.16
N GLU A 26 8.34 -5.73 -3.76
CA GLU A 26 8.97 -7.02 -3.48
C GLU A 26 8.56 -8.08 -4.52
N ALA A 27 9.52 -8.89 -4.93
CA ALA A 27 9.32 -10.14 -5.66
C ALA A 27 8.73 -11.22 -4.73
N PRO A 28 8.26 -12.38 -5.25
CA PRO A 28 7.63 -13.41 -4.43
C PRO A 28 8.46 -13.93 -3.25
N ASP A 29 9.79 -13.93 -3.38
CA ASP A 29 10.73 -14.35 -2.33
C ASP A 29 11.08 -13.23 -1.33
N GLY A 30 10.51 -12.04 -1.50
CA GLY A 30 10.79 -10.84 -0.69
C GLY A 30 11.94 -9.97 -1.19
N PHE A 31 12.54 -10.28 -2.35
CA PHE A 31 13.58 -9.42 -2.89
C PHE A 31 13.01 -8.04 -3.29
N ARG A 32 13.53 -6.96 -2.69
CA ARG A 32 13.12 -5.59 -3.02
C ARG A 32 13.75 -5.11 -4.31
N SER A 33 12.91 -4.98 -5.35
CA SER A 33 13.28 -4.36 -6.62
C SER A 33 13.14 -2.84 -6.59
N LEU A 34 12.30 -2.31 -5.70
CA LEU A 34 12.13 -0.89 -5.41
C LEU A 34 12.08 -0.70 -3.89
N ASN A 35 12.81 0.30 -3.40
CA ASN A 35 12.80 0.71 -2.00
C ASN A 35 13.22 2.18 -1.89
N ASP A 36 12.28 3.05 -1.54
CA ASP A 36 12.58 4.43 -1.13
C ASP A 36 11.75 4.81 0.10
N CYS A 37 12.34 5.59 1.01
CA CYS A 37 11.69 6.12 2.19
C CYS A 37 12.25 7.50 2.47
N THR A 38 11.47 8.53 2.17
CA THR A 38 11.94 9.91 2.13
C THR A 38 11.06 10.81 2.99
N ARG A 39 11.67 11.62 3.85
CA ARG A 39 11.02 12.68 4.62
C ARG A 39 11.26 14.03 3.97
N ILE A 40 10.20 14.79 3.74
CA ILE A 40 10.21 16.09 3.06
C ILE A 40 9.63 17.12 4.02
N PHE A 41 10.42 18.12 4.40
CA PHE A 41 10.01 19.18 5.32
C PHE A 41 9.31 20.31 4.57
N LYS A 42 8.46 21.07 5.28
CA LYS A 42 7.76 22.25 4.73
C LYS A 42 8.69 23.32 4.16
N ASP A 43 9.92 23.41 4.66
CA ASP A 43 10.96 24.35 4.19
C ASP A 43 11.72 23.85 2.95
N GLY A 44 11.34 22.69 2.40
CA GLY A 44 11.95 22.10 1.22
C GLY A 44 13.17 21.22 1.49
N ARG A 45 13.61 21.06 2.76
CA ARG A 45 14.63 20.06 3.09
C ARG A 45 14.11 18.65 2.84
N VAL A 46 14.99 17.77 2.39
CA VAL A 46 14.70 16.37 2.11
C VAL A 46 15.70 15.50 2.83
N GLU A 47 15.21 14.46 3.50
CA GLU A 47 16.01 13.47 4.20
C GLU A 47 15.64 12.08 3.70
N GLN A 48 16.65 11.30 3.30
CA GLN A 48 16.46 9.88 3.09
C GLN A 48 16.46 9.19 4.46
N LEU A 49 15.41 8.44 4.75
CA LEU A 49 15.31 7.62 5.95
C LEU A 49 16.04 6.29 5.73
N GLY A 50 16.36 5.61 6.82
CA GLY A 50 16.98 4.29 6.81
C GLY A 50 16.11 3.22 6.16
N TRP A 51 16.65 2.00 6.11
CA TRP A 51 15.96 0.86 5.50
C TRP A 51 14.63 0.55 6.22
N PRO A 52 13.47 0.69 5.55
CA PRO A 52 12.16 0.52 6.19
C PRO A 52 11.84 -0.97 6.37
N ARG A 53 11.63 -1.41 7.60
CA ARG A 53 11.13 -2.74 7.94
C ARG A 53 9.62 -2.64 8.10
N VAL A 54 8.87 -3.34 7.26
CA VAL A 54 7.41 -3.23 7.21
C VAL A 54 6.75 -4.52 7.68
N LYS A 55 5.72 -4.38 8.51
CA LYS A 55 4.76 -5.43 8.81
C LYS A 55 3.36 -4.93 8.45
N ILE A 56 2.74 -5.55 7.45
CA ILE A 56 1.33 -5.30 7.13
C ILE A 56 0.46 -6.12 8.09
N HIS A 57 -0.61 -5.50 8.57
CA HIS A 57 -1.65 -6.16 9.33
C HIS A 57 -2.81 -6.41 8.37
N TYR A 58 -3.19 -7.68 8.19
CA TYR A 58 -4.29 -8.07 7.31
C TYR A 58 -5.51 -8.47 8.13
N ARG A 59 -6.69 -8.31 7.54
CA ARG A 59 -7.92 -8.88 8.07
C ARG A 59 -7.88 -10.40 7.86
N SER A 60 -8.05 -11.16 8.94
CA SER A 60 -8.16 -12.63 8.93
C SER A 60 -9.15 -13.10 7.87
N GLY A 61 -8.78 -14.17 7.17
CA GLY A 61 -9.54 -14.74 6.05
C GLY A 61 -9.46 -13.94 4.75
N THR A 62 -8.65 -12.88 4.68
CA THR A 62 -8.51 -12.04 3.48
C THR A 62 -7.06 -11.65 3.19
N ARG A 63 -6.85 -10.90 2.11
CA ARG A 63 -5.61 -10.15 1.80
C ARG A 63 -5.77 -8.64 1.97
N ILE A 64 -6.85 -8.20 2.61
CA ILE A 64 -7.17 -6.78 2.77
C ILE A 64 -6.41 -6.23 3.98
N PRO A 65 -5.60 -5.17 3.83
CA PRO A 65 -4.85 -4.63 4.95
C PRO A 65 -5.75 -3.81 5.87
N THR A 66 -5.56 -3.97 7.17
CA THR A 66 -6.15 -3.14 8.23
C THR A 66 -5.18 -2.07 8.73
N GLY A 67 -3.90 -2.17 8.36
CA GLY A 67 -2.88 -1.19 8.69
C GLY A 67 -1.48 -1.71 8.44
N ALA A 68 -0.48 -0.96 8.91
CA ALA A 68 0.92 -1.35 8.85
C ALA A 68 1.70 -0.83 10.05
N THR A 69 2.75 -1.54 10.43
CA THR A 69 3.82 -1.03 11.29
C THR A 69 5.08 -0.92 10.45
N ILE A 70 5.69 0.26 10.43
CA ILE A 70 6.89 0.55 9.66
C ILE A 70 7.97 1.07 10.63
N ASP A 71 9.06 0.33 10.76
CA ASP A 71 10.23 0.75 11.54
C ASP A 71 11.37 1.16 10.59
N THR A 72 11.94 2.35 10.80
CA THR A 72 13.07 2.90 10.04
C THR A 72 13.94 3.77 10.97
N THR A 73 14.88 4.54 10.43
CA THR A 73 15.73 5.47 11.18
C THR A 73 15.84 6.82 10.49
N ALA A 74 16.01 7.89 11.26
CA ALA A 74 16.50 9.16 10.75
C ALA A 74 17.97 9.04 10.28
N PRO A 75 18.52 10.05 9.56
CA PRO A 75 19.89 10.02 9.07
C PRO A 75 20.97 9.87 10.16
N ASP A 76 20.68 10.31 11.38
CA ASP A 76 21.57 10.18 12.54
C ASP A 76 21.47 8.82 13.25
N GLY A 77 20.63 7.91 12.74
CA GLY A 77 20.37 6.60 13.33
C GLY A 77 19.27 6.57 14.39
N THR A 78 18.63 7.71 14.70
CA THR A 78 17.48 7.76 15.62
C THR A 78 16.35 6.89 15.10
N ALA A 79 15.81 6.01 15.95
CA ALA A 79 14.70 5.14 15.58
C ALA A 79 13.44 5.96 15.24
N LEU A 80 12.80 5.61 14.12
CA LEU A 80 11.54 6.21 13.66
C LEU A 80 10.54 5.09 13.38
N ARG A 81 9.35 5.17 13.97
CA ARG A 81 8.27 4.21 13.78
C ARG A 81 7.02 4.91 13.28
N ILE A 82 6.39 4.33 12.27
CA ILE A 82 5.11 4.79 11.71
C ILE A 82 4.11 3.65 11.86
N ASP A 83 3.07 3.87 12.66
CA ASP A 83 1.91 2.98 12.75
C ASP A 83 0.79 3.56 11.91
N VAL A 84 0.36 2.82 10.88
CA VAL A 84 -0.66 3.22 9.91
C VAL A 84 -1.92 2.43 10.16
N GLU A 85 -3.04 3.12 10.24
CA GLU A 85 -4.40 2.56 10.30
C GLU A 85 -5.09 2.76 8.94
N SER A 86 -5.65 1.67 8.42
CA SER A 86 -6.46 1.66 7.19
C SER A 86 -7.91 2.07 7.49
N LYS A 87 -8.46 3.04 6.73
CA LYS A 87 -9.83 3.53 6.92
C LYS A 87 -10.75 3.21 5.74
N LEU A 88 -10.65 3.97 4.65
CA LEU A 88 -11.57 3.90 3.51
C LEU A 88 -10.90 3.16 2.35
N ALA A 89 -11.21 1.87 2.21
CA ALA A 89 -10.66 1.01 1.16
C ALA A 89 -11.29 1.27 -0.21
N VAL A 90 -10.46 1.43 -1.23
CA VAL A 90 -10.82 1.63 -2.64
C VAL A 90 -10.00 0.65 -3.49
N PRO A 91 -10.56 -0.51 -3.87
CA PRO A 91 -9.90 -1.46 -4.77
C PRO A 91 -9.83 -0.88 -6.19
N ILE A 92 -8.74 -0.21 -6.53
CA ILE A 92 -8.63 0.61 -7.75
C ILE A 92 -8.66 -0.19 -9.05
N HIS A 93 -8.44 -1.50 -9.00
CA HIS A 93 -8.60 -2.38 -10.17
C HIS A 93 -10.07 -2.65 -10.50
N VAL A 94 -10.97 -2.58 -9.52
CA VAL A 94 -12.41 -2.78 -9.75
C VAL A 94 -12.97 -1.53 -10.43
N GLY A 95 -13.13 -1.62 -11.76
CA GLY A 95 -13.67 -0.56 -12.60
C GLY A 95 -12.73 0.61 -12.88
N GLY A 96 -11.61 0.74 -12.16
CA GLY A 96 -10.58 1.77 -12.40
C GLY A 96 -9.48 1.36 -13.37
N GLY A 97 -9.50 0.11 -13.86
CA GLY A 97 -8.63 -0.38 -14.94
C GLY A 97 -7.17 -0.63 -14.52
N TYR A 98 -6.83 -0.45 -13.26
CA TYR A 98 -5.60 -1.03 -12.72
C TYR A 98 -5.70 -2.55 -12.85
N GLY A 99 -4.67 -3.21 -13.38
CA GLY A 99 -4.79 -4.56 -13.95
C GLY A 99 -5.33 -5.65 -13.01
N GLY A 100 -5.68 -6.80 -13.58
CA GLY A 100 -6.22 -7.96 -12.86
C GLY A 100 -7.74 -8.11 -12.98
N ASP A 101 -8.43 -7.10 -13.50
CA ASP A 101 -9.85 -7.14 -13.76
C ASP A 101 -10.18 -7.52 -15.22
N ALA A 102 -11.30 -8.23 -15.42
CA ALA A 102 -11.73 -8.70 -16.74
C ALA A 102 -12.42 -7.59 -17.56
N ASP A 103 -12.90 -6.53 -16.90
CA ASP A 103 -13.71 -5.49 -17.54
C ASP A 103 -12.89 -4.64 -18.54
N TRP A 104 -11.73 -4.15 -18.10
CA TRP A 104 -10.77 -3.39 -18.91
C TRP A 104 -9.44 -3.22 -18.18
N ILE A 105 -8.40 -2.80 -18.92
CA ILE A 105 -7.08 -2.47 -18.35
C ILE A 105 -6.65 -1.07 -18.77
N HIS A 106 -5.79 -0.46 -17.96
CA HIS A 106 -5.22 0.85 -18.18
C HIS A 106 -4.62 0.95 -19.59
N GLY A 107 -4.99 2.00 -20.33
CA GLY A 107 -4.51 2.23 -21.70
C GLY A 107 -5.35 1.57 -22.82
N VAL A 108 -6.44 0.87 -22.52
CA VAL A 108 -7.35 0.33 -23.56
C VAL A 108 -8.14 1.44 -24.23
N TRP A 109 -8.01 1.55 -25.55
CA TRP A 109 -8.85 2.44 -26.37
C TRP A 109 -10.27 1.88 -26.53
N LYS A 110 -11.27 2.66 -26.14
CA LYS A 110 -12.71 2.29 -26.21
C LYS A 110 -13.46 3.00 -27.35
N GLY A 111 -12.76 3.69 -28.23
CA GLY A 111 -13.36 4.49 -29.32
C GLY A 111 -13.45 5.98 -29.00
N ALA A 112 -13.67 6.78 -30.04
CA ALA A 112 -13.75 8.24 -29.91
C ALA A 112 -15.00 8.63 -29.11
N ASN A 113 -14.88 9.67 -28.27
CA ASN A 113 -15.96 10.20 -27.43
C ASN A 113 -16.58 9.18 -26.46
N PHE A 114 -15.86 8.12 -26.10
CA PHE A 114 -16.33 7.15 -25.09
C PHE A 114 -16.31 7.77 -23.69
N THR A 115 -17.36 7.54 -22.92
CA THR A 115 -17.43 7.87 -21.48
C THR A 115 -18.33 6.85 -20.80
N GLU A 116 -17.92 6.37 -19.63
CA GLU A 116 -18.66 5.40 -18.85
C GLU A 116 -18.64 5.82 -17.38
N ARG A 117 -19.74 5.53 -16.67
CA ARG A 117 -19.82 5.62 -15.22
C ARG A 117 -20.28 4.28 -14.69
N LEU A 118 -19.49 3.70 -13.81
CA LEU A 118 -19.82 2.48 -13.08
C LEU A 118 -20.11 2.82 -11.62
N SER A 119 -20.90 1.99 -10.96
CA SER A 119 -21.20 2.11 -9.53
C SER A 119 -21.29 0.71 -8.96
N TYR A 120 -20.49 0.45 -7.94
CA TYR A 120 -20.35 -0.87 -7.34
C TYR A 120 -20.85 -0.81 -5.90
N ASP A 121 -21.58 -1.85 -5.52
CA ASP A 121 -21.83 -2.11 -4.10
C ASP A 121 -20.58 -2.79 -3.52
N MET A 122 -19.88 -2.05 -2.65
CA MET A 122 -18.66 -2.55 -2.03
C MET A 122 -18.92 -3.64 -0.99
N THR A 123 -20.19 -3.97 -0.72
CA THR A 123 -20.59 -5.10 0.11
C THR A 123 -20.97 -6.35 -0.71
N ASP A 124 -21.05 -6.23 -2.04
CA ASP A 124 -21.33 -7.35 -2.93
C ASP A 124 -20.19 -8.40 -2.84
N PRO A 125 -20.48 -9.67 -2.50
CA PRO A 125 -19.50 -10.73 -2.47
C PRO A 125 -18.69 -10.87 -3.77
N ALA A 126 -19.28 -10.58 -4.94
CA ALA A 126 -18.58 -10.63 -6.23
C ALA A 126 -17.51 -9.53 -6.36
N ILE A 127 -17.73 -8.36 -5.75
CA ILE A 127 -16.78 -7.24 -5.72
C ILE A 127 -15.71 -7.48 -4.65
N ILE A 128 -16.11 -7.94 -3.46
CA ILE A 128 -15.17 -8.30 -2.39
C ILE A 128 -14.20 -9.39 -2.85
N GLY A 129 -14.70 -10.39 -3.58
CA GLY A 129 -13.87 -11.46 -4.14
C GLY A 129 -12.80 -10.94 -5.10
N ARG A 130 -13.09 -9.87 -5.86
CA ARG A 130 -12.11 -9.24 -6.76
C ARG A 130 -11.05 -8.44 -5.98
N ALA A 131 -11.42 -7.80 -4.87
CA ALA A 131 -10.56 -6.84 -4.17
C ALA A 131 -9.18 -7.42 -3.75
N GLY A 132 -9.09 -8.71 -3.45
CA GLY A 132 -7.83 -9.36 -3.03
C GLY A 132 -6.81 -9.61 -4.15
N PHE A 133 -7.18 -9.37 -5.42
CA PHE A 133 -6.35 -9.66 -6.59
C PHE A 133 -5.65 -8.44 -7.20
N GLY A 134 -5.79 -7.28 -6.58
CA GLY A 134 -5.20 -6.03 -7.04
C GLY A 134 -4.65 -5.19 -5.89
N VAL A 135 -4.28 -3.96 -6.23
CA VAL A 135 -3.84 -2.96 -5.27
C VAL A 135 -5.09 -2.24 -4.72
N ILE A 136 -5.06 -1.91 -3.43
CA ILE A 136 -6.13 -1.20 -2.75
C ILE A 136 -5.58 0.11 -2.20
N ASP A 137 -6.21 1.21 -2.57
CA ASP A 137 -5.98 2.52 -1.97
C ASP A 137 -6.76 2.62 -0.68
N HIS A 138 -6.10 3.06 0.39
CA HIS A 138 -6.75 3.38 1.64
C HIS A 138 -6.48 4.82 2.04
N VAL A 139 -7.49 5.49 2.59
CA VAL A 139 -7.20 6.63 3.47
C VAL A 139 -6.46 6.09 4.69
N GLY A 140 -5.22 6.51 4.85
CA GLY A 140 -4.34 6.12 5.93
C GLY A 140 -4.26 7.20 7.01
N ARG A 141 -4.48 6.80 8.26
CA ARG A 141 -4.12 7.60 9.45
C ARG A 141 -2.81 7.06 10.00
N ALA A 142 -1.83 7.91 10.23
CA ALA A 142 -0.52 7.51 10.71
C ALA A 142 -0.19 8.18 12.04
N VAL A 143 0.45 7.43 12.93
CA VAL A 143 1.15 7.98 14.10
C VAL A 143 2.65 7.74 13.92
N CYS A 144 3.44 8.80 13.89
CA CYS A 144 4.89 8.75 13.75
C CYS A 144 5.57 9.07 15.08
N THR A 145 6.46 8.18 15.54
CA THR A 145 7.25 8.32 16.77
C THR A 145 8.74 8.30 16.41
N GLU A 146 9.50 9.32 16.81
CA GLU A 146 10.93 9.45 16.52
C GLU A 146 11.73 9.62 17.83
N GLY A 147 12.54 8.62 18.18
CA GLY A 147 13.30 8.60 19.42
C GLY A 147 12.40 8.80 20.66
N ALA A 148 12.74 9.79 21.49
CA ALA A 148 11.98 10.16 22.68
C ALA A 148 11.01 11.36 22.45
N ARG A 149 10.82 11.78 21.19
CA ARG A 149 9.91 12.89 20.87
C ARG A 149 8.46 12.47 21.07
N ALA A 150 7.58 13.45 21.31
CA ALA A 150 6.15 13.21 21.33
C ALA A 150 5.68 12.66 19.97
N PRO A 151 4.80 11.65 19.92
CA PRO A 151 4.25 11.16 18.67
C PRO A 151 3.46 12.25 17.95
N VAL A 152 3.53 12.25 16.61
CA VAL A 152 2.77 13.16 15.76
C VAL A 152 1.80 12.37 14.88
N GLU A 153 0.62 12.93 14.65
CA GLU A 153 -0.39 12.35 13.76
C GLU A 153 -0.25 12.92 12.35
N GLY A 154 -0.48 12.07 11.36
CA GLY A 154 -0.54 12.43 9.96
C GLY A 154 -1.59 11.63 9.20
N TRP A 155 -1.86 12.06 7.97
CA TRP A 155 -2.88 11.46 7.10
C TRP A 155 -2.39 11.43 5.67
N GLY A 156 -2.85 10.45 4.89
CA GLY A 156 -2.47 10.33 3.50
C GLY A 156 -2.99 9.07 2.84
N LEU A 157 -2.25 8.60 1.84
CA LEU A 157 -2.55 7.37 1.12
C LEU A 157 -1.79 6.21 1.78
N PHE A 158 -2.51 5.12 2.00
CA PHE A 158 -1.95 3.81 2.30
C PHE A 158 -2.38 2.87 1.17
N GLU A 159 -1.56 2.77 0.13
CA GLU A 159 -1.79 1.91 -1.01
C GLU A 159 -1.02 0.61 -0.81
N HIS A 160 -1.71 -0.53 -0.89
CA HIS A 160 -1.09 -1.83 -0.69
C HIS A 160 -1.73 -2.92 -1.54
N GLY A 161 -0.91 -3.84 -2.04
CA GLY A 161 -1.36 -5.07 -2.67
C GLY A 161 -0.36 -6.21 -2.45
N ALA A 162 -0.87 -7.40 -2.17
CA ALA A 162 -0.09 -8.64 -2.12
C ALA A 162 -0.68 -9.64 -3.12
N LEU A 163 -0.28 -9.50 -4.38
CA LEU A 163 -0.81 -10.26 -5.50
C LEU A 163 0.00 -11.56 -5.65
N GLY A 164 -0.67 -12.71 -5.71
CA GLY A 164 0.00 -14.00 -5.87
C GLY A 164 0.86 -14.39 -4.67
N ARG A 165 1.94 -15.13 -4.93
CA ARG A 165 2.87 -15.62 -3.91
C ARG A 165 3.68 -14.48 -3.31
N HIS A 166 3.78 -14.44 -2.00
CA HIS A 166 4.71 -13.61 -1.25
C HIS A 166 5.14 -14.30 0.05
N ASP A 167 6.31 -14.95 0.01
CA ASP A 167 6.84 -15.78 1.09
C ASP A 167 6.97 -15.00 2.43
N PRO A 168 7.45 -13.73 2.48
CA PRO A 168 7.54 -12.97 3.72
C PRO A 168 6.19 -12.66 4.38
N SER A 169 5.12 -12.54 3.60
CA SER A 169 3.76 -12.35 4.13
C SER A 169 3.07 -13.68 4.48
N GLY A 170 3.69 -14.82 4.19
CA GLY A 170 3.10 -16.14 4.37
C GLY A 170 2.04 -16.51 3.32
N PHE A 171 1.98 -15.79 2.20
CA PHE A 171 1.05 -16.08 1.11
C PHE A 171 1.72 -17.02 0.12
N ALA A 172 1.43 -18.32 0.21
CA ALA A 172 2.13 -19.35 -0.57
C ALA A 172 1.74 -19.40 -2.06
N ASP A 173 0.56 -18.89 -2.40
CA ASP A 173 0.00 -18.92 -3.76
C ASP A 173 -0.96 -17.73 -3.97
N TRP A 174 -1.88 -17.79 -4.94
CA TRP A 174 -2.89 -16.76 -5.20
C TRP A 174 -4.09 -16.77 -4.26
N LEU A 175 -4.33 -17.88 -3.53
CA LEU A 175 -5.57 -18.11 -2.79
C LEU A 175 -5.36 -18.16 -1.27
N THR A 176 -4.11 -18.29 -0.82
CA THR A 176 -3.75 -18.23 0.60
C THR A 176 -4.15 -16.87 1.17
N VAL A 177 -4.74 -16.85 2.36
CA VAL A 177 -5.19 -15.63 3.04
C VAL A 177 -4.59 -15.54 4.45
N ALA A 178 -4.62 -14.35 5.04
CA ALA A 178 -4.13 -14.14 6.39
C ALA A 178 -4.93 -14.98 7.41
N PRO A 179 -4.29 -15.51 8.48
CA PRO A 179 -4.96 -16.26 9.53
C PRO A 179 -5.91 -15.39 10.35
#